data_AF-A0A956QK90-F1
#
_entry.id   AF-A0A956QK90-F1
#
_cell.length_a   1.000
_cell.length_b   1.000
_cell.length_c   1.000
_cell.angle_alpha   90.00
_cell.angle_beta   90.00
_cell.angle_gamma   90.00
#
_symmetry.space_group_name_H-M   'P 1'
#
loop_
_entity.id
_entity.type
_entity.pdbx_description
1 polymer ?
#
loop_
_entity_poly.entity_id
_entity_poly.type
_entity_poly.pdbx_seq_one_letter_code
_entity_poly.pdbx_strand_id
1 'polypeptide(L)'
;IQGMRRRGYTPEAVRDFCDKIGVSKNDSWIELSLLEDCIRSDLNTKVPRVMGVLDPLKVVITNYPEDKVEFMEAPFFPDDPPKMGYRDVPFGREIYIEREDFMEEPFKKFHRLAPGREVRLRRAYYVTCDEVIKNEQGEVVELRCHYDPESRGGSTPDGRKVKGTIHWVSCAHSLEAEVRLYDRLFSLERPDGQKDKNYTEFLNPDSLTVVKARLEPSLKSAQAGDRFQFERKGYFVVDSDTTMDNLVFNRIVTLKDTWAKMVKKQQAG
;
A
#
# COMPACT_ATOMS: atom_id res chain seq x y z
N ILE A 1 -13.94 21.94 1.02
CA ILE A 1 -13.45 21.70 -0.37
C ILE A 1 -11.92 21.74 -0.48
N GLN A 2 -11.22 22.79 -0.03
CA GLN A 2 -9.75 22.88 -0.13
C GLN A 2 -9.02 21.65 0.46
N GLY A 3 -9.40 21.21 1.67
CA GLY A 3 -8.84 20.01 2.29
C GLY A 3 -9.02 18.75 1.45
N MET A 4 -10.20 18.54 0.84
CA MET A 4 -10.47 17.40 -0.04
C MET A 4 -9.59 17.42 -1.29
N ARG A 5 -9.38 18.59 -1.89
CA ARG A 5 -8.49 18.76 -3.04
C ARG A 5 -7.05 18.38 -2.69
N ARG A 6 -6.52 18.89 -1.58
CA ARG A 6 -5.16 18.55 -1.10
C ARG A 6 -5.03 17.08 -0.70
N ARG A 7 -6.10 16.51 -0.13
CA ARG A 7 -6.23 15.08 0.19
C ARG A 7 -6.20 14.20 -1.07
N GLY A 8 -6.42 14.78 -2.26
CA GLY A 8 -6.34 14.11 -3.55
C GLY A 8 -7.69 13.71 -4.16
N TYR A 9 -8.82 14.09 -3.54
CA TYR A 9 -10.13 13.88 -4.15
C TYR A 9 -10.23 14.61 -5.49
N THR A 10 -10.85 13.94 -6.46
CA THR A 10 -11.11 14.48 -7.79
C THR A 10 -12.44 15.22 -7.81
N PRO A 11 -12.60 16.25 -8.66
CA PRO A 11 -13.89 16.87 -8.90
C PRO A 11 -14.96 15.85 -9.34
N GLU A 12 -14.57 14.85 -10.13
CA GLU A 12 -15.43 13.78 -10.63
C GLU A 12 -16.00 12.93 -9.50
N ALA A 13 -15.18 12.49 -8.55
CA ALA A 13 -15.63 11.70 -7.42
C ALA A 13 -16.59 12.47 -6.49
N VAL A 14 -16.37 13.78 -6.34
CA VAL A 14 -17.27 14.63 -5.52
C VAL A 14 -18.63 14.82 -6.21
N ARG A 15 -18.65 15.01 -7.54
CA ARG A 15 -19.91 15.08 -8.30
C ARG A 15 -20.66 13.76 -8.26
N ASP A 16 -19.98 12.64 -8.48
CA ASP A 16 -20.58 11.29 -8.38
C ASP A 16 -21.16 11.03 -6.98
N PHE A 17 -20.47 11.48 -5.93
CA PHE A 17 -21.01 11.42 -4.56
C PHE A 17 -22.30 12.25 -4.42
N CYS A 18 -22.32 13.50 -4.90
CA CYS A 18 -23.51 14.36 -4.88
C CYS A 18 -24.68 13.74 -5.67
N ASP A 19 -24.42 13.13 -6.82
CA ASP A 19 -25.45 12.47 -7.63
C ASP A 19 -26.03 11.25 -6.90
N LYS A 20 -25.19 10.47 -6.21
CA LYS A 20 -25.61 9.27 -5.47
C LYS A 20 -26.44 9.55 -4.21
N ILE A 21 -26.13 10.61 -3.47
CA ILE A 21 -26.93 10.98 -2.29
C ILE A 21 -28.30 11.56 -2.67
N GLY A 22 -28.42 12.06 -3.91
CA GLY A 22 -29.64 12.65 -4.43
C GLY A 22 -30.07 13.92 -3.70
N VAL A 23 -31.30 14.37 -3.98
CA VAL A 23 -31.91 15.55 -3.36
C VAL A 23 -33.21 15.13 -2.70
N SER A 24 -33.31 15.33 -1.38
CA SER A 24 -34.48 14.99 -0.57
C SER A 24 -34.80 16.12 0.41
N LYS A 25 -36.04 16.19 0.86
CA LYS A 25 -36.49 17.11 1.92
C LYS A 25 -36.33 16.53 3.33
N ASN A 26 -35.94 15.26 3.43
CA ASN A 26 -35.74 14.58 4.72
C ASN A 26 -34.27 14.65 5.11
N ASP A 27 -34.00 14.83 6.40
CA ASP A 27 -32.67 14.72 6.95
C ASP A 27 -32.15 13.28 6.79
N SER A 28 -30.97 13.14 6.20
CA SER A 28 -30.29 11.86 6.04
C SER A 28 -28.84 11.96 6.48
N TRP A 29 -28.40 10.93 7.21
CA TRP A 29 -27.00 10.79 7.59
C TRP A 29 -26.30 9.95 6.52
N ILE A 30 -25.33 10.54 5.84
CA ILE A 30 -24.57 9.86 4.79
C ILE A 30 -23.26 9.34 5.38
N GLU A 31 -23.02 8.04 5.25
CA GLU A 31 -21.76 7.44 5.67
C GLU A 31 -20.59 7.93 4.82
N LEU A 32 -19.46 8.23 5.46
CA LEU A 32 -18.21 8.58 4.78
C LEU A 32 -17.75 7.49 3.79
N SER A 33 -18.10 6.23 4.06
CA SER A 33 -17.82 5.07 3.21
C SER A 33 -18.30 5.28 1.77
N LEU A 34 -19.45 5.94 1.56
CA LEU A 34 -19.98 6.24 0.24
C LEU A 34 -19.08 7.22 -0.53
N LEU A 35 -18.61 8.28 0.13
CA LEU A 35 -17.67 9.24 -0.47
C LEU A 35 -16.33 8.58 -0.80
N GLU A 36 -15.83 7.71 0.09
CA GLU A 36 -14.63 6.92 -0.16
C GLU A 36 -14.80 5.95 -1.34
N ASP A 37 -15.98 5.34 -1.50
CA ASP A 37 -16.27 4.46 -2.63
C ASP A 37 -16.31 5.22 -3.96
N CYS A 38 -16.84 6.45 -3.98
CA CYS A 38 -16.82 7.31 -5.18
C CYS A 38 -15.39 7.60 -5.64
N ILE A 39 -14.49 7.99 -4.72
CA ILE A 39 -13.09 8.26 -5.07
C ILE A 39 -12.32 6.98 -5.44
N ARG A 40 -12.57 5.84 -4.78
CA ARG A 40 -11.98 4.55 -5.19
C ARG A 40 -12.39 4.19 -6.62
N SER A 41 -13.68 4.33 -6.93
CA SER A 41 -14.23 4.01 -8.26
C SER A 41 -13.63 4.92 -9.33
N ASP A 42 -13.52 6.21 -9.06
CA ASP A 42 -12.96 7.19 -9.98
C ASP A 42 -11.48 6.93 -10.29
N LEU A 43 -10.67 6.67 -9.25
CA LEU A 43 -9.23 6.48 -9.42
C LEU A 43 -8.85 5.13 -10.02
N ASN A 44 -9.63 4.08 -9.79
CA ASN A 44 -9.30 2.72 -10.22
C ASN A 44 -9.04 2.60 -11.73
N THR A 45 -9.66 3.41 -12.58
CA THR A 45 -9.44 3.33 -14.03
C THR A 45 -8.45 4.38 -14.54
N LYS A 46 -8.05 5.34 -13.71
CA LYS A 46 -7.34 6.56 -14.14
C LYS A 46 -5.90 6.65 -13.67
N VAL A 47 -5.55 6.00 -12.56
CA VAL A 47 -4.21 6.17 -11.98
C VAL A 47 -3.28 4.98 -12.24
N PRO A 48 -1.99 5.25 -12.50
CA PRO A 48 -0.95 4.22 -12.60
C PRO A 48 -0.77 3.47 -11.28
N ARG A 49 -0.44 2.18 -11.39
CA ARG A 49 -0.09 1.29 -10.28
C ARG A 49 1.43 1.22 -10.16
N VAL A 50 1.90 1.42 -8.95
CA VAL A 50 3.32 1.46 -8.59
C VAL A 50 3.52 0.74 -7.26
N MET A 51 4.74 0.27 -6.99
CA MET A 51 5.09 -0.34 -5.71
C MET A 51 5.66 0.69 -4.75
N GLY A 52 5.12 0.69 -3.54
CA GLY A 52 5.61 1.50 -2.43
C GLY A 52 5.47 0.71 -1.14
N VAL A 53 6.53 0.67 -0.35
CA VAL A 53 6.62 -0.02 0.93
C VAL A 53 6.52 1.02 2.05
N LEU A 54 5.44 0.98 2.83
CA LEU A 54 5.13 2.00 3.83
C LEU A 54 5.81 1.75 5.19
N ASP A 55 5.95 0.49 5.58
CA ASP A 55 6.70 0.06 6.77
C ASP A 55 7.76 -0.96 6.33
N PRO A 56 8.97 -0.49 5.96
CA PRO A 56 9.98 -1.32 5.33
C PRO A 56 10.60 -2.35 6.29
N LEU A 57 10.56 -3.62 5.87
CA LEU A 57 11.34 -4.72 6.43
C LEU A 57 12.34 -5.21 5.39
N LYS A 58 13.63 -5.24 5.75
CA LYS A 58 14.70 -5.66 4.84
C LYS A 58 14.64 -7.17 4.60
N VAL A 59 14.82 -7.57 3.34
CA VAL A 59 14.98 -8.97 2.93
C VAL A 59 16.25 -9.09 2.10
N VAL A 60 17.09 -10.07 2.47
CA VAL A 60 18.29 -10.45 1.72
C VAL A 60 18.05 -11.80 1.05
N ILE A 61 18.13 -11.84 -0.28
CA ILE A 61 17.97 -13.05 -1.07
C ILE A 61 19.33 -13.75 -1.19
N THR A 62 19.57 -14.72 -0.32
CA THR A 62 20.89 -15.31 -0.03
C THR A 62 21.55 -15.98 -1.22
N ASN A 63 20.77 -16.60 -2.12
CA ASN A 63 21.23 -17.25 -3.34
C ASN A 63 21.14 -16.36 -4.60
N TYR A 64 20.86 -15.05 -4.46
CA TYR A 64 20.90 -14.10 -5.57
C TYR A 64 22.28 -13.41 -5.63
N PRO A 65 22.91 -13.28 -6.82
CA PRO A 65 24.24 -12.66 -6.93
C PRO A 65 24.25 -11.20 -6.47
N GLU A 66 25.30 -10.78 -5.77
CA GLU A 66 25.39 -9.45 -5.14
C GLU A 66 25.33 -8.30 -6.15
N ASP A 67 26.08 -8.40 -7.25
CA ASP A 67 26.20 -7.33 -8.25
C ASP A 67 25.17 -7.43 -9.40
N LYS A 68 24.25 -8.38 -9.33
CA LYS A 68 23.25 -8.57 -10.39
C LYS A 68 22.05 -7.67 -10.13
N VAL A 69 21.67 -6.90 -11.15
CA VAL A 69 20.40 -6.19 -11.21
C VAL A 69 19.63 -6.67 -12.42
N GLU A 70 18.38 -7.04 -12.22
CA GLU A 70 17.45 -7.37 -13.29
C GLU A 70 16.27 -6.40 -13.27
N PHE A 71 15.74 -6.09 -14.45
CA PHE A 71 14.58 -5.21 -14.57
C PHE A 71 13.34 -6.06 -14.80
N MET A 72 12.37 -5.95 -13.88
CA MET A 72 11.07 -6.59 -14.00
C MET A 72 10.11 -5.64 -14.71
N GLU A 73 9.63 -6.03 -15.88
CA GLU A 73 8.62 -5.26 -16.59
C GLU A 73 7.28 -5.33 -15.84
N ALA A 74 6.70 -4.17 -15.52
CA ALA A 74 5.44 -4.06 -14.81
C ALA A 74 4.51 -3.04 -15.49
N PRO A 75 3.26 -3.41 -15.83
CA PRO A 75 2.32 -2.46 -16.44
C PRO A 75 1.89 -1.42 -15.41
N PHE A 76 1.73 -0.17 -15.84
CA PHE A 76 1.09 0.85 -15.00
C PHE A 76 -0.41 0.55 -14.81
N PHE A 77 -1.07 -0.06 -15.78
CA PHE A 77 -2.49 -0.38 -15.74
C PHE A 77 -2.69 -1.87 -16.05
N PRO A 78 -2.88 -2.73 -15.02
CA PRO A 78 -2.98 -4.17 -15.22
C PRO A 78 -4.16 -4.64 -16.08
N ASP A 79 -5.27 -3.87 -16.09
CA ASP A 79 -6.50 -4.24 -16.79
C ASP A 79 -6.51 -3.83 -18.28
N ASP A 80 -5.67 -2.88 -18.69
CA ASP A 80 -5.45 -2.50 -20.11
C ASP A 80 -3.98 -2.14 -20.39
N PRO A 81 -3.04 -3.12 -20.31
CA PRO A 81 -1.60 -2.86 -20.50
C PRO A 81 -1.21 -2.23 -21.86
N PRO A 82 -1.79 -2.66 -23.02
CA PRO A 82 -1.37 -2.17 -24.33
C PRO A 82 -1.55 -0.67 -24.56
N LYS A 83 -2.47 -0.02 -23.84
CA LYS A 83 -2.79 1.41 -24.05
C LYS A 83 -2.04 2.36 -23.12
N MET A 84 -1.48 1.85 -22.03
CA MET A 84 -1.07 2.70 -20.89
C MET A 84 0.38 2.49 -20.41
N GLY A 85 1.13 1.64 -21.10
CA GLY A 85 2.58 1.52 -20.94
C GLY A 85 3.05 0.67 -19.75
N TYR A 86 4.36 0.47 -19.74
CA TYR A 86 5.08 -0.36 -18.79
C TYR A 86 6.19 0.45 -18.13
N ARG A 87 6.72 -0.09 -17.04
CA ARG A 87 7.92 0.42 -16.38
C ARG A 87 8.82 -0.74 -16.01
N ASP A 88 10.10 -0.43 -15.94
CA ASP A 88 11.11 -1.34 -15.41
C ASP A 88 11.26 -1.14 -13.91
N VAL A 89 11.08 -2.22 -13.15
CA VAL A 89 11.30 -2.23 -11.71
C VAL A 89 12.60 -2.98 -11.43
N PRO A 90 13.64 -2.32 -10.86
CA PRO A 90 14.90 -2.98 -10.55
C PRO A 90 14.70 -4.00 -9.43
N PHE A 91 15.18 -5.21 -9.66
CA PHE A 91 15.27 -6.32 -8.73
C PHE A 91 16.74 -6.65 -8.49
N GLY A 92 17.08 -6.99 -7.26
CA GLY A 92 18.43 -7.37 -6.87
C GLY A 92 18.40 -8.19 -5.58
N ARG A 93 19.58 -8.44 -5.03
CA ARG A 93 19.76 -9.25 -3.82
C ARG A 93 19.00 -8.70 -2.61
N GLU A 94 18.96 -7.39 -2.45
CA GLU A 94 18.33 -6.75 -1.30
C GLU A 94 17.06 -6.01 -1.71
N ILE A 95 15.96 -6.32 -1.02
CA ILE A 95 14.66 -5.69 -1.21
C ILE A 95 14.04 -5.29 0.13
N TYR A 96 13.11 -4.34 0.09
CA TYR A 96 12.16 -4.11 1.17
C TYR A 96 10.81 -4.71 0.82
N ILE A 97 10.16 -5.27 1.84
CA ILE A 97 8.74 -5.65 1.84
C ILE A 97 8.02 -4.89 2.96
N GLU A 98 6.69 -4.96 3.02
CA GLU A 98 5.98 -4.47 4.19
C GLU A 98 6.25 -5.37 5.40
N ARG A 99 6.44 -4.76 6.57
CA ARG A 99 6.54 -5.49 7.84
C ARG A 99 5.33 -6.39 8.10
N GLU A 100 4.12 -5.94 7.74
CA GLU A 100 2.87 -6.71 7.88
C GLU A 100 2.78 -7.94 6.96
N ASP A 101 3.68 -8.07 5.97
CA ASP A 101 3.76 -9.21 5.08
C ASP A 101 4.58 -10.37 5.65
N PHE A 102 5.14 -10.21 6.86
CA PHE A 102 5.84 -11.25 7.59
C PHE A 102 5.18 -11.53 8.95
N MET A 103 5.15 -12.80 9.34
CA MET A 103 4.68 -13.24 10.66
C MET A 103 5.43 -14.50 11.08
N GLU A 104 6.09 -14.48 12.23
CA GLU A 104 6.83 -15.65 12.74
C GLU A 104 5.90 -16.83 13.04
N GLU A 105 4.75 -16.55 13.67
CA GLU A 105 3.72 -17.53 14.01
C GLU A 105 2.43 -17.26 13.22
N PRO A 106 2.35 -17.71 11.95
CA PRO A 106 1.24 -17.36 11.09
C PRO A 106 -0.03 -18.15 11.44
N PHE A 107 -1.16 -17.44 11.60
CA PHE A 107 -2.47 -18.09 11.65
C PHE A 107 -2.86 -18.70 10.29
N LYS A 108 -3.80 -19.65 10.29
CA LYS A 108 -4.18 -20.47 9.11
C LYS A 108 -4.52 -19.68 7.82
N LYS A 109 -5.05 -18.46 7.94
CA LYS A 109 -5.45 -17.59 6.81
C LYS A 109 -4.41 -16.52 6.47
N PHE A 110 -3.26 -16.50 7.15
CA PHE A 110 -2.15 -15.65 6.78
C PHE A 110 -1.44 -16.27 5.58
N HIS A 111 -1.55 -15.68 4.40
CA HIS A 111 -0.98 -16.22 3.14
C HIS A 111 0.32 -15.56 2.69
N ARG A 112 0.94 -14.71 3.51
CA ARG A 112 2.22 -14.05 3.19
C ARG A 112 3.42 -14.83 3.76
N LEU A 113 4.53 -14.15 3.97
CA LEU A 113 5.82 -14.74 4.32
C LEU A 113 5.88 -15.13 5.81
N ALA A 114 6.47 -16.28 6.09
CA ALA A 114 6.72 -16.77 7.44
C ALA A 114 7.92 -17.74 7.39
N PRO A 115 8.52 -18.13 8.52
CA PRO A 115 9.59 -19.13 8.51
C PRO A 115 9.20 -20.40 7.73
N GLY A 116 10.04 -20.79 6.77
CA GLY A 116 9.84 -21.94 5.89
C GLY A 116 8.69 -21.81 4.88
N ARG A 117 8.07 -20.63 4.76
CA ARG A 117 6.94 -20.42 3.84
C ARG A 117 7.35 -19.59 2.64
N GLU A 118 6.86 -20.06 1.49
CA GLU A 118 7.05 -19.41 0.20
C GLU A 118 5.97 -18.34 -0.07
N VAL A 119 6.38 -17.22 -0.69
CA VAL A 119 5.50 -16.16 -1.19
C VAL A 119 5.94 -15.73 -2.58
N ARG A 120 4.99 -15.23 -3.39
CA ARG A 120 5.31 -14.62 -4.68
C ARG A 120 5.61 -13.14 -4.50
N LEU A 121 6.77 -12.70 -4.96
CA LEU A 121 7.06 -11.28 -5.16
C LEU A 121 6.34 -10.81 -6.43
N ARG A 122 5.58 -9.71 -6.32
CA ARG A 122 4.80 -9.15 -7.42
C ARG A 122 5.69 -8.93 -8.65
N ARG A 123 5.33 -9.58 -9.78
CA ARG A 123 6.05 -9.54 -11.07
C ARG A 123 7.48 -10.10 -11.07
N ALA A 124 7.94 -10.69 -9.99
CA ALA A 124 9.31 -11.20 -9.86
C ALA A 124 9.29 -12.72 -9.62
N TYR A 125 9.94 -13.16 -8.55
CA TYR A 125 10.18 -14.56 -8.22
C TYR A 125 9.36 -15.02 -7.02
N TYR A 126 9.36 -16.33 -6.77
CA TYR A 126 8.99 -16.90 -5.48
C TYR A 126 10.19 -16.82 -4.54
N VAL A 127 9.92 -16.52 -3.27
CA VAL A 127 10.92 -16.47 -2.21
C VAL A 127 10.43 -17.20 -0.97
N THR A 128 11.34 -17.88 -0.28
CA THR A 128 11.08 -18.63 0.96
C THR A 128 11.95 -18.08 2.07
N CYS A 129 11.36 -17.81 3.24
CA CYS A 129 12.09 -17.30 4.40
C CYS A 129 12.83 -18.42 5.13
N ASP A 130 14.15 -18.33 5.18
CA ASP A 130 15.02 -19.32 5.82
C ASP A 130 15.42 -18.89 7.23
N GLU A 131 15.71 -17.60 7.43
CA GLU A 131 16.21 -17.06 8.70
C GLU A 131 15.56 -15.72 9.04
N VAL A 132 15.32 -15.50 10.33
CA VAL A 132 14.74 -14.27 10.88
C VAL A 132 15.79 -13.61 11.77
N ILE A 133 16.26 -12.44 11.38
CA ILE A 133 17.26 -11.68 12.14
C ILE A 133 16.54 -10.67 13.03
N LYS A 134 16.88 -10.70 14.32
CA LYS A 134 16.32 -9.81 15.34
C LYS A 134 17.39 -8.89 15.93
N ASN A 135 16.99 -7.69 16.35
CA ASN A 135 17.83 -6.83 17.18
C ASN A 135 17.85 -7.28 18.64
N GLU A 136 18.60 -6.58 19.49
CA GLU A 136 18.71 -6.86 20.92
C GLU A 136 17.37 -6.77 21.67
N GLN A 137 16.41 -6.01 21.15
CA GLN A 137 15.07 -5.85 21.70
C GLN A 137 14.10 -6.95 21.22
N GLY A 138 14.57 -7.89 20.38
CA GLY A 138 13.78 -8.98 19.84
C GLY A 138 12.92 -8.59 18.63
N GLU A 139 13.07 -7.39 18.10
CA GLU A 139 12.34 -6.92 16.93
C GLU A 139 12.96 -7.47 15.65
N VAL A 140 12.12 -7.91 14.70
CA VAL A 140 12.56 -8.42 13.40
C VAL A 140 13.07 -7.26 12.53
N VAL A 141 14.36 -7.30 12.17
CA VAL A 141 15.04 -6.24 11.41
C VAL A 141 15.43 -6.67 10.00
N GLU A 142 15.66 -7.95 9.77
CA GLU A 142 16.03 -8.51 8.47
C GLU A 142 15.50 -9.94 8.33
N LEU A 143 15.07 -10.31 7.13
CA LEU A 143 14.78 -11.68 6.75
C LEU A 143 15.82 -12.16 5.74
N ARG A 144 16.28 -13.39 5.90
CA ARG A 144 17.09 -14.04 4.86
C ARG A 144 16.25 -15.09 4.17
N CYS A 145 16.16 -14.94 2.86
CA CYS A 145 15.33 -15.79 2.01
C CYS A 145 16.18 -16.37 0.89
N HIS A 146 15.80 -17.50 0.33
CA HIS A 146 16.23 -17.91 -0.99
C HIS A 146 15.11 -17.69 -2.01
N TYR A 147 15.47 -17.47 -3.28
CA TYR A 147 14.53 -17.41 -4.39
C TYR A 147 14.59 -18.67 -5.26
N ASP A 148 13.50 -18.94 -5.97
CA ASP A 148 13.42 -19.95 -7.02
C ASP A 148 13.75 -19.30 -8.39
N PRO A 149 14.88 -19.63 -9.05
CA PRO A 149 15.24 -19.07 -10.35
C PRO A 149 14.27 -19.41 -11.48
N GLU A 150 13.55 -20.53 -11.40
CA GLU A 150 12.59 -20.97 -12.41
C GLU A 150 11.22 -20.28 -12.28
N SER A 151 11.05 -19.45 -11.24
CA SER A 151 9.77 -18.80 -10.92
C SER A 151 9.58 -17.40 -11.53
N ARG A 152 10.47 -16.97 -12.42
CA ARG A 152 10.47 -15.59 -12.98
C ARG A 152 9.10 -15.25 -13.59
N GLY A 153 8.54 -14.12 -13.20
CA GLY A 153 7.22 -13.65 -13.66
C GLY A 153 6.06 -14.23 -12.85
N GLY A 154 6.33 -15.07 -11.85
CA GLY A 154 5.34 -15.60 -10.93
C GLY A 154 4.69 -16.91 -11.37
N SER A 155 5.43 -17.77 -12.06
CA SER A 155 5.00 -19.15 -12.39
C SER A 155 6.22 -20.06 -12.45
N THR A 156 6.06 -21.32 -12.03
CA THR A 156 7.11 -22.34 -12.03
C THR A 156 6.74 -23.50 -12.97
N PRO A 157 7.73 -24.22 -13.54
CA PRO A 157 7.49 -25.37 -14.42
C PRO A 157 6.73 -26.52 -13.72
N ASP A 158 6.95 -26.69 -12.43
CA ASP A 158 6.27 -27.70 -11.59
C ASP A 158 4.77 -27.39 -11.34
N GLY A 159 4.30 -26.20 -11.74
CA GLY A 159 2.92 -25.76 -11.57
C GLY A 159 2.50 -25.51 -10.13
N ARG A 160 3.43 -25.45 -9.16
CA ARG A 160 3.07 -25.27 -7.75
C ARG A 160 2.40 -23.92 -7.51
N LYS A 161 1.35 -23.95 -6.69
CA LYS A 161 0.53 -22.77 -6.38
C LYS A 161 0.97 -22.11 -5.08
N VAL A 162 1.59 -20.96 -5.19
CA VAL A 162 1.89 -20.08 -4.05
C VAL A 162 0.65 -19.25 -3.71
N LYS A 163 0.23 -19.27 -2.43
CA LYS A 163 -1.05 -18.71 -1.99
C LYS A 163 -1.07 -17.18 -1.88
N GLY A 164 0.09 -16.55 -1.67
CA GLY A 164 0.19 -15.11 -1.47
C GLY A 164 1.06 -14.43 -2.51
N THR A 165 0.73 -13.17 -2.78
CA THR A 165 1.59 -12.27 -3.55
C THR A 165 1.76 -10.97 -2.77
N ILE A 166 2.99 -10.52 -2.60
CA ILE A 166 3.35 -9.29 -1.89
C ILE A 166 4.10 -8.34 -2.83
N HIS A 167 3.95 -7.04 -2.61
CA HIS A 167 4.75 -6.03 -3.30
C HIS A 167 6.09 -5.84 -2.58
N TRP A 168 7.03 -5.22 -3.27
CA TRP A 168 8.40 -5.07 -2.81
C TRP A 168 9.05 -3.90 -3.57
N VAL A 169 10.18 -3.40 -3.07
CA VAL A 169 11.04 -2.44 -3.78
C VAL A 169 12.51 -2.79 -3.56
N SER A 170 13.40 -2.48 -4.50
CA SER A 170 14.85 -2.71 -4.32
C SER A 170 15.44 -1.77 -3.27
N CYS A 171 16.27 -2.29 -2.37
CA CYS A 171 16.95 -1.47 -1.36
C CYS A 171 17.84 -0.39 -1.99
N ALA A 172 18.64 -0.77 -3.00
CA ALA A 172 19.63 0.10 -3.62
C ALA A 172 19.02 1.19 -4.52
N HIS A 173 17.83 0.94 -5.09
CA HIS A 173 17.25 1.82 -6.10
C HIS A 173 15.98 2.55 -5.63
N SER A 174 15.38 2.14 -4.51
CA SER A 174 14.18 2.78 -3.99
C SER A 174 14.43 4.21 -3.53
N LEU A 175 13.42 5.05 -3.71
CA LEU A 175 13.39 6.43 -3.25
C LEU A 175 12.84 6.48 -1.83
N GLU A 176 13.47 7.26 -0.94
CA GLU A 176 12.86 7.61 0.34
C GLU A 176 11.77 8.67 0.11
N ALA A 177 10.64 8.53 0.80
CA ALA A 177 9.55 9.50 0.73
C ALA A 177 8.82 9.61 2.07
N GLU A 178 8.36 10.82 2.39
CA GLU A 178 7.38 11.04 3.44
C GLU A 178 6.00 10.63 2.93
N VAL A 179 5.30 9.77 3.68
CA VAL A 179 3.93 9.36 3.36
C VAL A 179 3.02 9.66 4.54
N ARG A 180 2.00 10.47 4.28
CA ARG A 180 0.98 10.89 5.25
C ARG A 180 -0.25 10.00 5.12
N LEU A 181 -0.40 9.10 6.08
CA LEU A 181 -1.48 8.15 6.20
C LEU A 181 -2.59 8.76 7.04
N TYR A 182 -3.51 9.50 6.41
CA TYR A 182 -4.65 9.99 7.18
C TYR A 182 -5.76 8.94 7.28
N ASP A 183 -6.49 9.02 8.37
CA ASP A 183 -7.71 8.27 8.69
C ASP A 183 -8.85 9.27 8.98
N ARG A 184 -10.00 8.77 9.47
CA ARG A 184 -11.11 9.60 9.93
C ARG A 184 -10.63 10.56 11.03
N LEU A 185 -11.06 11.82 10.94
CA LEU A 185 -10.70 12.86 11.92
C LEU A 185 -11.29 12.58 13.31
N PHE A 186 -12.44 11.92 13.36
CA PHE A 186 -13.14 11.59 14.59
C PHE A 186 -13.22 10.08 14.79
N SER A 187 -13.16 9.65 16.05
CA SER A 187 -13.30 8.24 16.46
C SER A 187 -14.76 7.76 16.48
N LEU A 188 -15.71 8.71 16.52
CA LEU A 188 -17.15 8.44 16.46
C LEU A 188 -17.71 8.79 15.08
N GLU A 189 -18.72 8.04 14.65
CA GLU A 189 -19.46 8.36 13.42
C GLU A 189 -20.25 9.66 13.57
N ARG A 190 -20.84 9.91 14.75
CA ARG A 190 -21.59 11.15 15.06
C ARG A 190 -20.98 11.87 16.26
N PRO A 191 -19.86 12.59 16.07
CA PRO A 191 -19.16 13.27 17.17
C PRO A 191 -19.95 14.45 17.75
N ASP A 192 -20.82 15.07 16.94
CA ASP A 192 -21.71 16.18 17.29
C ASP A 192 -23.05 15.74 17.90
N GLY A 193 -23.35 14.43 17.90
CA GLY A 193 -24.57 13.87 18.48
C GLY A 193 -24.53 13.68 20.00
N GLN A 194 -23.42 14.04 20.66
CA GLN A 194 -23.19 13.79 22.08
C GLN A 194 -23.59 15.01 22.90
N LYS A 195 -24.64 14.87 23.72
CA LYS A 195 -25.26 16.01 24.44
C LYS A 195 -24.38 16.60 25.55
N ASP A 196 -23.53 15.77 26.15
CA ASP A 196 -22.78 16.11 27.37
C ASP A 196 -21.27 16.23 27.15
N LYS A 197 -20.79 16.21 25.90
CA LYS A 197 -19.36 16.23 25.56
C LYS A 197 -19.09 17.12 24.36
N ASN A 198 -17.92 17.76 24.33
CA ASN A 198 -17.48 18.53 23.17
C ASN A 198 -17.00 17.58 22.06
N TYR A 199 -17.32 17.87 20.80
CA TYR A 199 -16.90 17.05 19.66
C TYR A 199 -15.37 16.90 19.55
N THR A 200 -14.60 17.87 20.06
CA THR A 200 -13.13 17.80 20.08
C THR A 200 -12.59 16.68 20.97
N GLU A 201 -13.37 16.21 21.94
CA GLU A 201 -13.01 15.06 22.78
C GLU A 201 -13.02 13.75 21.98
N PHE A 202 -13.63 13.73 20.78
CA PHE A 202 -13.71 12.57 19.91
C PHE A 202 -12.72 12.64 18.74
N LEU A 203 -11.74 13.54 18.77
CA LEU A 203 -10.66 13.56 17.79
C LEU A 203 -9.93 12.22 17.81
N ASN A 204 -9.71 11.65 16.63
CA ASN A 204 -8.95 10.44 16.47
C ASN A 204 -7.45 10.78 16.55
N PRO A 205 -6.71 10.30 17.57
CA PRO A 205 -5.27 10.53 17.66
C PRO A 205 -4.51 9.91 16.47
N ASP A 206 -5.06 8.87 15.85
CA ASP A 206 -4.51 8.19 14.68
C ASP A 206 -5.06 8.77 13.36
N SER A 207 -5.67 9.96 13.40
CA SER A 207 -6.21 10.61 12.19
C SER A 207 -5.12 10.98 11.17
N LEU A 208 -3.86 11.06 11.60
CA LEU A 208 -2.70 11.22 10.72
C LEU A 208 -1.50 10.47 11.30
N THR A 209 -0.95 9.53 10.52
CA THR A 209 0.36 8.94 10.78
C THR A 209 1.31 9.34 9.65
N VAL A 210 2.49 9.86 9.99
CA VAL A 210 3.54 10.17 9.01
C VAL A 210 4.59 9.07 9.07
N VAL A 211 4.89 8.46 7.92
CA VAL A 211 5.87 7.37 7.81
C VAL A 211 6.94 7.71 6.77
N LYS A 212 8.13 7.13 6.95
CA LYS A 212 9.19 7.13 5.93
C LYS A 212 9.06 5.86 5.09
N ALA A 213 8.60 6.01 3.87
CA ALA A 213 8.37 4.91 2.95
C ALA A 213 9.54 4.73 1.96
N ARG A 214 9.55 3.57 1.31
CA ARG A 214 10.45 3.24 0.20
C ARG A 214 9.64 3.03 -1.07
N LEU A 215 9.89 3.83 -2.10
CA LEU A 215 9.10 3.88 -3.33
C LEU A 215 9.92 3.41 -4.54
N GLU A 216 9.28 2.80 -5.53
CA GLU A 216 9.98 2.41 -6.76
C GLU A 216 10.52 3.62 -7.55
N PRO A 217 11.61 3.47 -8.35
CA PRO A 217 12.30 4.60 -8.98
C PRO A 217 11.48 5.37 -10.02
N SER A 218 10.44 4.76 -10.58
CA SER A 218 9.55 5.40 -11.58
C SER A 218 8.91 6.69 -11.07
N LEU A 219 8.80 6.84 -9.75
CA LEU A 219 8.21 8.00 -9.08
C LEU A 219 9.16 9.20 -8.95
N LYS A 220 10.42 9.09 -9.41
CA LYS A 220 11.38 10.19 -9.34
C LYS A 220 10.91 11.45 -10.08
N SER A 221 10.14 11.27 -11.15
CA SER A 221 9.59 12.37 -11.96
C SER A 221 8.17 12.76 -11.56
N ALA A 222 7.65 12.26 -10.44
CA ALA A 222 6.29 12.58 -9.99
C ALA A 222 6.18 14.06 -9.58
N GLN A 223 5.08 14.70 -9.96
CA GLN A 223 4.82 16.12 -9.73
C GLN A 223 3.66 16.32 -8.77
N ALA A 224 3.61 17.46 -8.09
CA ALA A 224 2.53 17.80 -7.18
C ALA A 224 1.15 17.67 -7.87
N GLY A 225 0.24 16.92 -7.24
CA GLY A 225 -1.08 16.62 -7.79
C GLY A 225 -1.18 15.35 -8.62
N ASP A 226 -0.05 14.73 -9.00
CA ASP A 226 -0.04 13.39 -9.59
C ASP A 226 -0.62 12.38 -8.61
N ARG A 227 -1.30 11.37 -9.15
CA ARG A 227 -1.98 10.34 -8.37
C ARG A 227 -1.53 8.96 -8.79
N PHE A 228 -1.38 8.09 -7.81
CA PHE A 228 -0.91 6.73 -7.99
C PHE A 228 -1.72 5.78 -7.12
N GLN A 229 -1.87 4.54 -7.56
CA GLN A 229 -2.22 3.45 -6.66
C GLN A 229 -0.93 2.77 -6.21
N PHE A 230 -0.64 2.82 -4.91
CA PHE A 230 0.40 1.97 -4.34
C PHE A 230 -0.21 0.58 -4.18
N GLU A 231 0.35 -0.40 -4.89
CA GLU A 231 -0.19 -1.74 -4.94
C GLU A 231 -0.44 -2.30 -3.53
N ARG A 232 -1.62 -2.89 -3.30
CA ARG A 232 -2.11 -3.40 -2.01
C ARG A 232 -2.33 -2.38 -0.88
N LYS A 233 -1.85 -1.15 -0.98
CA LYS A 233 -1.93 -0.16 0.11
C LYS A 233 -3.08 0.83 -0.05
N GLY A 234 -3.25 1.43 -1.23
CA GLY A 234 -4.26 2.46 -1.45
C GLY A 234 -3.95 3.40 -2.59
N TYR A 235 -4.71 4.47 -2.67
CA TYR A 235 -4.50 5.56 -3.60
C TYR A 235 -3.79 6.72 -2.90
N PHE A 236 -2.84 7.34 -3.59
CA PHE A 236 -1.98 8.39 -3.06
C PHE A 236 -1.90 9.55 -4.05
N VAL A 237 -1.72 10.75 -3.53
CA VAL A 237 -1.45 11.97 -4.32
C VAL A 237 -0.12 12.56 -3.87
N VAL A 238 0.67 13.08 -4.79
CA VAL A 238 1.86 13.88 -4.47
C VAL A 238 1.40 15.21 -3.89
N ASP A 239 1.82 15.51 -2.65
CA ASP A 239 1.46 16.75 -1.97
C ASP A 239 2.27 17.93 -2.51
N SER A 240 1.74 19.14 -2.35
CA SER A 240 2.44 20.38 -2.72
C SER A 240 3.71 20.65 -1.91
N ASP A 241 3.88 19.99 -0.76
CA ASP A 241 5.08 20.08 0.06
C ASP A 241 6.27 19.29 -0.55
N THR A 242 6.06 18.55 -1.65
CA THR A 242 7.14 17.85 -2.35
C THR A 242 8.21 18.83 -2.86
N THR A 243 9.47 18.42 -2.78
CA THR A 243 10.62 19.17 -3.31
C THR A 243 11.48 18.25 -4.17
N MET A 244 12.57 18.78 -4.75
CA MET A 244 13.52 17.98 -5.55
C MET A 244 14.16 16.84 -4.76
N ASP A 245 14.38 17.02 -3.45
CA ASP A 245 15.09 16.07 -2.60
C ASP A 245 14.18 15.31 -1.63
N ASN A 246 12.91 15.72 -1.50
CA ASN A 246 11.95 15.11 -0.59
C ASN A 246 10.59 14.93 -1.27
N LEU A 247 10.26 13.68 -1.57
CA LEU A 247 8.94 13.30 -2.07
C LEU A 247 7.95 13.20 -0.92
N VAL A 248 6.80 13.87 -1.07
CA VAL A 248 5.73 13.84 -0.06
C VAL A 248 4.43 13.34 -0.69
N PHE A 249 3.84 12.31 -0.09
CA PHE A 249 2.57 11.74 -0.55
C PHE A 249 1.50 11.78 0.54
N ASN A 250 0.26 12.09 0.16
CA ASN A 250 -0.92 11.90 1.00
C ASN A 250 -1.68 10.65 0.55
N ARG A 251 -2.03 9.74 1.47
CA ARG A 251 -2.95 8.63 1.17
C ARG A 251 -4.35 9.19 0.92
N ILE A 252 -4.88 9.17 -0.28
CA ILE A 252 -6.25 9.64 -0.58
C ILE A 252 -7.28 8.76 0.15
N VAL A 253 -7.19 7.45 -0.08
CA VAL A 253 -8.09 6.43 0.47
C VAL A 253 -7.39 5.06 0.43
N THR A 254 -7.71 4.18 1.38
CA THR A 254 -7.28 2.78 1.35
C THR A 254 -7.98 2.00 0.23
N LEU A 255 -7.38 0.89 -0.19
CA LEU A 255 -8.12 -0.11 -0.97
C LEU A 255 -9.28 -0.68 -0.16
N LYS A 256 -10.25 -1.30 -0.83
CA LYS A 256 -11.35 -1.99 -0.15
C LYS A 256 -10.80 -3.20 0.62
N ASP A 257 -10.50 -3.01 1.89
CA ASP A 257 -9.77 -3.99 2.68
C ASP A 257 -10.73 -4.91 3.46
N THR A 258 -10.88 -6.14 2.97
CA THR A 258 -11.57 -7.23 3.69
C THR A 258 -10.65 -7.93 4.70
N TRP A 259 -9.33 -7.79 4.58
CA TRP A 259 -8.35 -8.48 5.41
C TRP A 259 -8.12 -7.79 6.76
N ALA A 260 -8.01 -6.46 6.80
CA ALA A 260 -7.96 -5.72 8.07
C ALA A 260 -9.18 -5.99 8.96
N LYS A 261 -10.37 -6.16 8.35
CA LYS A 261 -11.60 -6.57 9.05
C LYS A 261 -11.49 -7.99 9.63
N MET A 262 -10.81 -8.91 8.94
CA MET A 262 -10.60 -10.29 9.43
C MET A 262 -9.59 -10.35 10.57
N VAL A 263 -8.48 -9.60 10.50
CA VAL A 263 -7.46 -9.54 11.56
C VAL A 263 -8.04 -8.97 12.86
N LYS A 264 -8.77 -7.84 12.78
CA LYS A 264 -9.47 -7.28 13.95
C LYS A 264 -10.47 -8.27 14.58
N LYS A 265 -11.17 -9.06 13.77
CA LYS A 265 -12.12 -10.07 14.25
C LYS A 265 -11.44 -11.27 14.92
N GLN A 266 -10.21 -11.62 14.53
CA GLN A 266 -9.44 -12.72 15.13
C GLN A 266 -8.59 -12.30 16.33
N GLN A 267 -8.23 -11.02 16.46
CA GLN A 267 -7.57 -10.50 17.66
C GLN A 267 -8.55 -10.18 18.79
N ALA A 268 -9.83 -9.97 18.45
CA ALA A 268 -10.90 -9.68 19.41
C ALA A 268 -11.67 -10.92 19.89
N GLY A 269 -11.30 -12.13 19.47
CA GLY A 269 -11.96 -13.39 19.85
C GLY A 269 -10.94 -14.45 20.20
#